data_AF-A0A935SVN7-F1
#
_entry.id   AF-A0A935SVN7-F1
#
_cell.length_a   1.000
_cell.length_b   1.000
_cell.length_c   1.000
_cell.angle_alpha   90.00
_cell.angle_beta   90.00
_cell.angle_gamma   90.00
#
_symmetry.space_group_name_H-M   'P 1'
#
loop_
_entity.id
_entity.type
_entity.pdbx_description
1 polymer ?
#
loop_
_entity_poly.entity_id
_entity_poly.type
_entity_poly.pdbx_seq_one_letter_code
_entity_poly.pdbx_strand_id
1 'polypeptide(L)'
;MAGISSRSWVLFGFTISLISVVISVFVLSSVNDRLKDTEAELTRLTTALTTQATEMKRADVIYGQFIMLNNLSRMSTGEAAKAANEDSIYLLQSYLDRMLFAINDLSAVDVIKATSERDAVALEFLTRLKKARDEGNAAEVDRIQKEADTVISQMSKPTTELGRLIQRSADVADPASMSELSTDEIMNELSPYLKELNDQFIANQQAKESRIKELEKKKDDLTWWASIMTYLAVALQMFGLMAVMSKDLATDSETRRDRAENEARKAEEEARLAFAEMKEAVQDTQEAKDDLLEARQEAYQARQEAAALEQKAVEARDLLAELEDDVGAALDEADKYKQ
;
A
#
# COMPACT_ATOMS: atom_id res chain seq x y z
N MET A 1 -27.02 35.78 -20.82
CA MET A 1 -26.94 35.27 -19.43
C MET A 1 -26.80 36.48 -18.52
N ALA A 2 -27.74 36.69 -17.59
CA ALA A 2 -27.74 37.84 -16.69
C ALA A 2 -26.41 37.90 -15.90
N GLY A 3 -25.73 39.04 -15.95
CA GLY A 3 -24.38 39.22 -15.40
C GLY A 3 -24.37 39.08 -13.89
N ILE A 4 -23.75 38.00 -13.40
CA ILE A 4 -23.42 37.84 -11.98
C ILE A 4 -22.44 38.97 -11.62
N SER A 5 -22.80 39.80 -10.63
CA SER A 5 -21.97 40.96 -10.24
C SER A 5 -20.56 40.52 -9.78
N SER A 6 -19.55 41.36 -9.99
CA SER A 6 -18.15 41.13 -9.54
C SER A 6 -18.07 40.74 -8.05
N ARG A 7 -18.94 41.31 -7.20
CA ARG A 7 -19.04 40.96 -5.77
C ARG A 7 -19.57 39.53 -5.56
N SER A 8 -20.52 39.09 -6.38
CA SER A 8 -21.09 37.75 -6.32
C SER A 8 -20.08 36.66 -6.75
N TRP A 9 -19.18 36.96 -7.70
CA TRP A 9 -18.09 36.05 -8.09
C TRP A 9 -17.03 35.87 -7.00
N VAL A 10 -16.63 36.96 -6.32
CA VAL A 10 -15.70 36.87 -5.18
C VAL A 10 -16.34 36.11 -4.01
N LEU A 11 -17.61 36.37 -3.71
CA LEU A 11 -18.33 35.66 -2.68
C LEU A 11 -18.41 34.16 -3.00
N PHE A 12 -18.62 33.80 -4.26
CA PHE A 12 -18.63 32.43 -4.74
C PHE A 12 -17.26 31.75 -4.59
N GLY A 13 -16.17 32.39 -5.02
CA GLY A 13 -14.81 31.87 -4.84
C GLY A 13 -14.43 31.69 -3.36
N PHE A 14 -14.81 32.64 -2.51
CA PHE A 14 -14.60 32.56 -1.06
C PHE A 14 -15.41 31.42 -0.42
N THR A 15 -16.67 31.25 -0.83
CA THR A 15 -17.54 30.17 -0.34
C THR A 15 -16.99 28.79 -0.72
N ILE A 16 -16.48 28.65 -1.95
CA ILE A 16 -15.83 27.41 -2.42
C ILE A 16 -14.55 27.13 -1.62
N SER A 17 -13.75 28.15 -1.34
CA SER A 17 -12.56 28.03 -0.49
C SER A 17 -12.92 27.59 0.93
N LEU A 18 -13.97 28.17 1.52
CA LEU A 18 -14.48 27.78 2.84
C LEU A 18 -14.96 26.32 2.87
N ILE A 19 -15.69 25.87 1.83
CA ILE A 19 -16.13 24.48 1.69
C ILE A 19 -14.93 23.53 1.61
N SER A 20 -13.86 23.90 0.89
CA SER A 20 -12.64 23.09 0.84
C SER A 20 -11.96 22.96 2.21
N VAL A 21 -11.92 24.04 3.01
CA VAL A 21 -11.40 23.99 4.39
C VAL A 21 -12.26 23.06 5.25
N VAL A 22 -13.59 23.12 5.13
CA VAL A 22 -14.50 22.22 5.87
C VAL A 22 -14.29 20.76 5.47
N ILE A 23 -14.16 20.46 4.17
CA ILE A 23 -13.86 19.10 3.68
C ILE A 23 -12.51 18.61 4.24
N SER A 24 -11.49 19.48 4.19
CA SER A 24 -10.14 19.14 4.65
C SER A 24 -10.05 18.94 6.15
N VAL A 25 -10.80 19.69 6.94
CA VAL A 25 -10.73 19.63 8.41
C VAL A 25 -11.68 18.57 8.95
N PHE A 26 -12.95 18.57 8.56
CA PHE A 26 -13.94 17.68 9.18
C PHE A 26 -14.01 16.32 8.49
N VAL A 27 -14.01 16.28 7.16
CA VAL A 27 -14.20 15.02 6.45
C VAL A 27 -12.92 14.19 6.47
N LEU A 28 -11.75 14.78 6.17
CA LEU A 28 -10.49 14.04 6.26
C LEU A 28 -10.18 13.61 7.70
N SER A 29 -10.44 14.46 8.71
CA SER A 29 -10.28 14.02 10.11
C SER A 29 -11.18 12.85 10.44
N SER A 30 -12.47 12.89 10.07
CA SER A 30 -13.39 11.78 10.34
C SER A 30 -12.99 10.49 9.62
N VAL A 31 -12.49 10.58 8.38
CA VAL A 31 -11.99 9.41 7.65
C VAL A 31 -10.72 8.87 8.30
N ASN A 32 -9.81 9.74 8.74
CA ASN A 32 -8.57 9.36 9.40
C ASN A 32 -8.80 8.71 10.77
N ASP A 33 -9.74 9.22 11.56
CA ASP A 33 -10.12 8.61 12.85
C ASP A 33 -10.70 7.20 12.63
N ARG A 34 -11.60 7.05 11.64
CA ARG A 34 -12.15 5.74 11.27
C ARG A 34 -11.08 4.78 10.76
N LEU A 35 -10.08 5.28 10.03
CA LEU A 35 -8.97 4.48 9.55
C LEU A 35 -8.11 3.99 10.72
N LYS A 36 -7.80 4.88 11.67
CA LYS A 36 -7.09 4.55 12.91
C LYS A 36 -7.83 3.49 13.75
N ASP A 37 -9.14 3.64 13.92
CA ASP A 37 -9.96 2.65 14.64
C ASP A 37 -9.95 1.30 13.94
N THR A 38 -10.05 1.30 12.60
CA THR A 38 -10.02 0.09 11.78
C THR A 38 -8.66 -0.62 11.88
N GLU A 39 -7.55 0.14 11.85
CA GLU A 39 -6.19 -0.40 12.01
C GLU A 39 -5.93 -0.93 13.42
N ALA A 40 -6.45 -0.25 14.45
CA ALA A 40 -6.37 -0.72 15.83
C ALA A 40 -7.13 -2.05 16.00
N GLU A 41 -8.33 -2.16 15.42
CA GLU A 41 -9.12 -3.39 15.48
C GLU A 41 -8.43 -4.54 14.70
N LEU A 42 -7.89 -4.27 13.51
CA LEU A 42 -7.09 -5.24 12.74
C LEU A 42 -5.91 -5.77 13.55
N THR A 43 -5.11 -4.86 14.12
CA THR A 43 -3.94 -5.22 14.93
C THR A 43 -4.33 -6.08 16.12
N ARG A 44 -5.43 -5.74 16.80
CA ARG A 44 -5.97 -6.53 17.91
C ARG A 44 -6.36 -7.93 17.46
N LEU A 45 -7.10 -8.07 16.36
CA LEU A 45 -7.56 -9.37 15.87
C LEU A 45 -6.42 -10.25 15.36
N THR A 46 -5.43 -9.67 14.66
CA THR A 46 -4.23 -10.40 14.21
C THR A 46 -3.39 -10.86 15.40
N THR A 47 -3.24 -10.01 16.43
CA THR A 47 -2.55 -10.38 17.67
C THR A 47 -3.28 -11.50 18.39
N ALA A 48 -4.60 -11.42 18.51
CA ALA A 48 -5.44 -12.48 19.07
C ALA A 48 -5.24 -13.81 18.33
N LEU A 49 -5.35 -13.84 17.00
CA LEU A 49 -5.12 -15.06 16.21
C LEU A 49 -3.71 -15.64 16.43
N THR A 50 -2.69 -14.78 16.53
CA THR A 50 -1.31 -15.21 16.80
C THR A 50 -1.17 -15.82 18.19
N THR A 51 -1.82 -15.23 19.19
CA THR A 51 -1.89 -15.75 20.56
C THR A 51 -2.60 -17.11 20.58
N GLN A 52 -3.76 -17.23 19.92
CA GLN A 52 -4.50 -18.49 19.79
C GLN A 52 -3.64 -19.60 19.18
N ALA A 53 -2.96 -19.31 18.07
CA ALA A 53 -2.07 -20.29 17.41
C ALA A 53 -0.88 -20.69 18.32
N THR A 54 -0.33 -19.74 19.08
CA THR A 54 0.76 -19.99 20.01
C THR A 54 0.32 -20.88 21.17
N GLU A 55 -0.85 -20.64 21.73
CA GLU A 55 -1.41 -21.43 22.83
C GLU A 55 -1.80 -22.84 22.38
N MET A 56 -2.37 -23.00 21.17
CA MET A 56 -2.61 -24.31 20.59
C MET A 56 -1.32 -25.10 20.38
N LYS A 57 -0.26 -24.46 19.85
CA LYS A 57 1.04 -25.12 19.70
C LYS A 57 1.64 -25.56 21.04
N ARG A 58 1.42 -24.78 22.11
CA ARG A 58 1.83 -25.17 23.47
C ARG A 58 0.98 -26.33 23.99
N ALA A 59 -0.32 -26.32 23.72
CA ALA A 59 -1.24 -27.40 24.07
C ALA A 59 -0.78 -28.72 23.43
N ASP A 60 -0.42 -28.71 22.14
CA ASP A 60 0.07 -29.91 21.43
C ASP A 60 1.32 -30.53 22.06
N VAL A 61 2.25 -29.69 22.53
CA VAL A 61 3.45 -30.16 23.24
C VAL A 61 3.07 -30.85 24.56
N ILE A 62 2.16 -30.25 25.32
CA ILE A 62 1.69 -30.81 26.60
C ILE A 62 0.93 -32.13 26.37
N TYR A 63 0.10 -32.20 25.33
CA TYR A 63 -0.60 -33.41 24.95
C TYR A 63 0.37 -34.55 24.61
N GLY A 64 1.45 -34.27 23.86
CA GLY A 64 2.51 -35.24 23.60
C GLY A 64 3.19 -35.74 24.88
N GLN A 65 3.41 -34.86 25.86
CA GLN A 65 3.96 -35.24 27.17
C GLN A 65 2.99 -36.11 27.98
N PHE A 66 1.69 -35.80 27.96
CA PHE A 66 0.65 -36.63 28.55
C PHE A 66 0.70 -38.06 28.00
N ILE A 67 0.66 -38.24 26.68
CA ILE A 67 0.71 -39.58 26.05
C ILE A 67 1.97 -40.33 26.49
N MET A 68 3.12 -39.64 26.48
CA MET A 68 4.40 -40.24 26.85
C MET A 68 4.39 -40.72 28.32
N LEU A 69 3.96 -39.88 29.26
CA LEU A 69 3.92 -40.23 30.69
C LEU A 69 2.87 -41.30 30.98
N ASN A 70 1.69 -41.23 30.36
CA ASN A 70 0.66 -42.25 30.55
C ASN A 70 1.15 -43.62 30.07
N ASN A 71 1.81 -43.69 28.90
CA ASN A 71 2.40 -44.92 28.40
C ASN A 71 3.57 -45.41 29.30
N LEU A 72 4.42 -44.49 29.76
CA LEU A 72 5.54 -44.82 30.65
C LEU A 72 5.05 -45.35 32.00
N SER A 73 3.93 -44.84 32.51
CA SER A 73 3.28 -45.35 33.73
C SER A 73 2.93 -46.83 33.63
N ARG A 74 2.50 -47.27 32.43
CA ARG A 74 2.13 -48.66 32.15
C ARG A 74 3.32 -49.59 31.93
N MET A 75 4.47 -49.03 31.53
CA MET A 75 5.71 -49.77 31.39
C MET A 75 6.51 -49.87 32.70
N SER A 76 6.16 -49.04 33.68
CA SER A 76 6.81 -48.98 34.99
C SER A 76 6.06 -49.87 36.00
N THR A 77 6.67 -50.09 37.17
CA THR A 77 6.01 -50.82 38.28
C THR A 77 6.15 -50.07 39.60
N GLY A 78 5.28 -50.40 40.56
CA GLY A 78 5.33 -49.83 41.90
C GLY A 78 4.99 -48.33 41.94
N GLU A 79 5.72 -47.59 42.77
CA GLU A 79 5.46 -46.18 43.04
C GLU A 79 5.75 -45.26 41.85
N ALA A 80 6.75 -45.63 41.02
CA ALA A 80 7.07 -44.88 39.80
C ALA A 80 5.95 -44.94 38.75
N ALA A 81 5.24 -46.07 38.64
CA ALA A 81 4.08 -46.21 37.77
C ALA A 81 2.95 -45.28 38.21
N LYS A 82 2.66 -45.23 39.52
CA LYS A 82 1.60 -44.37 40.07
C LYS A 82 1.91 -42.88 39.88
N ALA A 83 3.14 -42.46 40.20
CA ALA A 83 3.56 -41.07 40.03
C ALA A 83 3.50 -40.61 38.56
N ALA A 84 4.03 -41.42 37.64
CA ALA A 84 3.97 -41.10 36.21
C ALA A 84 2.53 -41.03 35.67
N ASN A 85 1.62 -41.83 36.23
CA ASN A 85 0.21 -41.79 35.86
C ASN A 85 -0.47 -40.51 36.36
N GLU A 86 -0.36 -40.18 37.65
CA GLU A 86 -0.90 -38.94 38.21
C GLU A 86 -0.36 -37.71 37.46
N ASP A 87 0.96 -37.64 37.22
CA ASP A 87 1.58 -36.57 36.46
C ASP A 87 1.01 -36.47 35.04
N SER A 88 0.72 -37.61 34.39
CA SER A 88 0.09 -37.61 33.07
C SER A 88 -1.30 -36.96 33.09
N ILE A 89 -2.11 -37.22 34.12
CA ILE A 89 -3.44 -36.62 34.21
C ILE A 89 -3.36 -35.11 34.49
N TYR A 90 -2.40 -34.64 35.29
CA TYR A 90 -2.16 -33.21 35.46
C TYR A 90 -1.71 -32.51 34.16
N LEU A 91 -0.93 -33.20 33.32
CA LEU A 91 -0.62 -32.70 31.98
C LEU A 91 -1.85 -32.65 31.09
N LEU A 92 -2.74 -33.64 31.20
CA LEU A 92 -4.00 -33.65 30.47
C LEU A 92 -4.89 -32.45 30.84
N GLN A 93 -5.04 -32.17 32.14
CA GLN A 93 -5.71 -30.96 32.63
C GLN A 93 -5.05 -29.69 32.06
N SER A 94 -3.72 -29.61 32.11
CA SER A 94 -2.96 -28.47 31.58
C SER A 94 -3.17 -28.29 30.07
N TYR A 95 -3.31 -29.38 29.32
CA TYR A 95 -3.65 -29.36 27.89
C TYR A 95 -5.04 -28.78 27.64
N LEU A 96 -6.06 -29.25 28.38
CA LEU A 96 -7.44 -28.78 28.27
C LEU A 96 -7.56 -27.29 28.65
N ASP A 97 -6.86 -26.86 29.69
CA ASP A 97 -6.79 -25.46 30.10
C ASP A 97 -6.20 -24.58 28.99
N ARG A 98 -5.13 -25.03 28.34
CA ARG A 98 -4.52 -24.28 27.21
C ARG A 98 -5.45 -24.17 26.02
N MET A 99 -6.20 -25.22 25.70
CA MET A 99 -7.25 -25.15 24.67
C MET A 99 -8.30 -24.12 25.03
N LEU A 100 -8.76 -24.09 26.29
CA LEU A 100 -9.71 -23.08 26.75
C LEU A 100 -9.17 -21.66 26.64
N PHE A 101 -7.88 -21.44 26.90
CA PHE A 101 -7.27 -20.11 26.75
C PHE A 101 -7.21 -19.69 25.28
N ALA A 102 -6.85 -20.62 24.40
CA ALA A 102 -6.87 -20.38 22.97
C ALA A 102 -8.30 -20.06 22.49
N ILE A 103 -9.32 -20.75 22.97
CA ILE A 103 -10.71 -20.50 22.54
C ILE A 103 -11.24 -19.16 23.05
N ASN A 104 -10.90 -18.76 24.27
CA ASN A 104 -11.50 -17.60 24.94
C ASN A 104 -10.65 -16.33 24.92
N ASP A 105 -9.50 -16.33 24.24
CA ASP A 105 -8.60 -15.15 24.13
C ASP A 105 -8.16 -14.62 25.50
N LEU A 106 -7.99 -15.54 26.46
CA LEU A 106 -7.67 -15.21 27.84
C LEU A 106 -6.20 -14.85 27.95
N SER A 107 -5.90 -13.81 28.75
CA SER A 107 -4.51 -13.47 29.03
C SER A 107 -3.88 -14.57 29.89
N ALA A 108 -2.61 -14.90 29.61
CA ALA A 108 -1.87 -15.86 30.42
C ALA A 108 -1.82 -15.45 31.91
N VAL A 109 -1.90 -14.15 32.22
CA VAL A 109 -1.90 -13.63 33.59
C VAL A 109 -3.20 -13.94 34.31
N ASP A 110 -4.35 -13.70 33.68
CA ASP A 110 -5.67 -13.96 34.29
C ASP A 110 -5.88 -15.44 34.57
N VAL A 111 -5.40 -16.25 33.64
CA VAL A 111 -5.31 -17.69 33.75
C VAL A 111 -4.44 -18.10 34.93
N ILE A 112 -3.18 -17.63 34.97
CA ILE A 112 -2.23 -18.02 36.03
C ILE A 112 -2.78 -17.60 37.38
N LYS A 113 -3.45 -16.45 37.45
CA LYS A 113 -4.09 -16.00 38.67
C LYS A 113 -5.22 -16.95 39.09
N ALA A 114 -6.11 -17.30 38.17
CA ALA A 114 -7.22 -18.20 38.45
C ALA A 114 -6.76 -19.63 38.81
N THR A 115 -5.75 -20.17 38.12
CA THR A 115 -5.19 -21.49 38.42
C THR A 115 -4.35 -21.46 39.70
N SER A 116 -3.54 -20.42 39.92
CA SER A 116 -2.72 -20.28 41.14
C SER A 116 -3.58 -20.08 42.38
N GLU A 117 -4.72 -19.40 42.31
CA GLU A 117 -5.64 -19.28 43.43
C GLU A 117 -6.22 -20.65 43.83
N ARG A 118 -6.50 -21.52 42.85
CA ARG A 118 -6.92 -22.91 43.09
C ARG A 118 -5.78 -23.77 43.64
N ASP A 119 -4.63 -23.75 42.97
CA ASP A 119 -3.51 -24.66 43.24
C ASP A 119 -2.78 -24.29 44.55
N ALA A 120 -2.69 -23.00 44.91
CA ALA A 120 -2.07 -22.57 46.16
C ALA A 120 -2.78 -23.13 47.39
N VAL A 121 -4.11 -23.20 47.35
CA VAL A 121 -4.88 -23.75 48.46
C VAL A 121 -4.74 -25.26 48.54
N ALA A 122 -4.71 -25.97 47.40
CA ALA A 122 -4.40 -27.40 47.38
C ALA A 122 -2.98 -27.69 47.94
N LEU A 123 -1.98 -26.87 47.59
CA LEU A 123 -0.61 -27.03 48.04
C LEU A 123 -0.46 -26.81 49.56
N GLU A 124 -1.18 -25.83 50.10
CA GLU A 124 -1.22 -25.56 51.55
C GLU A 124 -1.75 -26.78 52.31
N PHE A 125 -2.87 -27.35 51.85
CA PHE A 125 -3.46 -28.52 52.48
C PHE A 125 -2.57 -29.76 52.37
N LEU A 126 -1.97 -30.03 51.22
CA LEU A 126 -1.03 -31.14 51.03
C LEU A 126 0.19 -31.03 51.96
N THR A 127 0.73 -29.82 52.11
CA THR A 127 1.89 -29.57 52.98
C THR A 127 1.53 -29.82 54.44
N ARG A 128 0.36 -29.34 54.89
CA ARG A 128 -0.14 -29.57 56.26
C ARG A 128 -0.45 -31.05 56.51
N LEU A 129 -1.09 -31.74 55.55
CA LEU A 129 -1.40 -33.17 55.62
C LEU A 129 -0.14 -34.03 55.72
N LYS A 130 0.86 -33.75 54.88
CA LYS A 130 2.14 -34.47 54.90
C LYS A 130 2.82 -34.31 56.26
N LYS A 131 2.91 -33.08 56.77
CA LYS A 131 3.47 -32.80 58.09
C LYS A 131 2.73 -33.55 59.21
N ALA A 132 1.40 -33.52 59.20
CA ALA A 132 0.59 -34.21 60.20
C ALA A 132 0.74 -35.74 60.14
N ARG A 133 0.92 -36.32 58.95
CA ARG A 133 1.24 -37.75 58.76
C ARG A 133 2.64 -38.09 59.25
N ASP A 134 3.64 -37.28 58.93
CA ASP A 134 5.03 -37.46 59.38
C ASP A 134 5.14 -37.37 60.91
N GLU A 135 4.31 -36.55 61.54
CA GLU A 135 4.19 -36.41 63.00
C GLU A 135 3.30 -37.50 63.65
N GLY A 136 2.67 -38.37 62.86
CA GLY A 136 1.78 -39.44 63.36
C GLY A 136 0.47 -38.94 63.98
N ASN A 137 0.07 -37.69 63.71
CA ASN A 137 -1.09 -37.07 64.33
C ASN A 137 -2.37 -37.33 63.54
N ALA A 138 -2.97 -38.51 63.75
CA ALA A 138 -4.19 -38.94 63.04
C ALA A 138 -5.39 -37.99 63.20
N ALA A 139 -5.53 -37.33 64.36
CA ALA A 139 -6.61 -36.37 64.60
C ALA A 139 -6.43 -35.08 63.78
N GLU A 140 -5.19 -34.63 63.63
CA GLU A 140 -4.86 -33.48 62.80
C GLU A 140 -4.98 -33.80 61.30
N VAL A 141 -4.61 -35.01 60.88
CA VAL A 141 -4.86 -35.50 59.52
C VAL A 141 -6.36 -35.45 59.21
N ASP A 142 -7.22 -35.99 60.07
CA ASP A 142 -8.67 -36.02 59.87
C ASP A 142 -9.29 -34.59 59.87
N ARG A 143 -8.76 -33.69 60.69
CA ARG A 143 -9.17 -32.28 60.72
C ARG A 143 -8.81 -31.56 59.42
N ILE A 144 -7.57 -31.70 58.96
CA ILE A 144 -7.10 -31.05 57.72
C ILE A 144 -7.85 -31.63 56.52
N GLN A 145 -8.13 -32.93 56.49
CA GLN A 145 -8.93 -33.57 55.44
C GLN A 145 -10.33 -32.95 55.35
N LYS A 146 -11.04 -32.78 56.48
CA LYS A 146 -12.36 -32.13 56.52
C LYS A 146 -12.31 -30.65 56.14
N GLU A 147 -11.25 -29.95 56.54
CA GLU A 147 -11.04 -28.54 56.19
C GLU A 147 -10.82 -28.40 54.67
N ALA A 148 -10.01 -29.29 54.08
CA ALA A 148 -9.81 -29.38 52.64
C ALA A 148 -11.12 -29.70 51.91
N ASP A 149 -11.89 -30.70 52.36
CA ASP A 149 -13.19 -31.05 51.77
C ASP A 149 -14.18 -29.87 51.80
N THR A 150 -14.19 -29.12 52.90
CA THR A 150 -15.04 -27.93 53.05
C THR A 150 -14.61 -26.83 52.07
N VAL A 151 -13.33 -26.55 51.97
CA VAL A 151 -12.81 -25.52 51.06
C VAL A 151 -12.96 -25.92 49.60
N ILE A 152 -12.71 -27.18 49.24
CA ILE A 152 -12.97 -27.74 47.91
C ILE A 152 -14.47 -27.61 47.57
N SER A 153 -15.37 -27.88 48.51
CA SER A 153 -16.82 -27.71 48.31
C SER A 153 -17.26 -26.25 48.11
N GLN A 154 -16.48 -25.29 48.62
CA GLN A 154 -16.70 -23.87 48.42
C GLN A 154 -16.10 -23.38 47.10
N MET A 155 -14.95 -23.92 46.70
CA MET A 155 -14.30 -23.63 45.42
C MET A 155 -15.01 -24.24 44.22
N SER A 156 -15.68 -25.38 44.39
CA SER A 156 -16.46 -26.06 43.34
C SER A 156 -17.70 -25.28 42.86
N LYS A 157 -17.91 -24.05 43.38
CA LYS A 157 -18.90 -23.09 42.89
C LYS A 157 -18.24 -21.81 42.39
N PRO A 158 -17.50 -21.86 41.26
CA PRO A 158 -16.88 -20.68 40.70
C PRO A 158 -17.93 -19.61 40.35
N THR A 159 -17.71 -18.40 40.87
CA THR A 159 -18.61 -17.24 40.68
C THR A 159 -18.37 -16.54 39.35
N THR A 160 -17.18 -16.70 38.76
CA THR A 160 -16.77 -16.12 37.49
C THR A 160 -16.90 -17.12 36.34
N GLU A 161 -17.13 -16.62 35.12
CA GLU A 161 -17.21 -17.47 33.92
C GLU A 161 -15.89 -18.20 33.64
N LEU A 162 -14.76 -17.50 33.82
CA LEU A 162 -13.42 -18.10 33.72
C LEU A 162 -13.25 -19.25 34.73
N GLY A 163 -13.68 -19.05 35.97
CA GLY A 163 -13.62 -20.09 36.99
C GLY A 163 -14.48 -21.31 36.63
N ARG A 164 -15.65 -21.10 36.02
CA ARG A 164 -16.51 -22.22 35.56
C ARG A 164 -15.86 -23.00 34.43
N LEU A 165 -15.20 -22.33 33.49
CA LEU A 165 -14.49 -22.98 32.39
C LEU A 165 -13.30 -23.80 32.90
N ILE A 166 -12.48 -23.25 33.79
CA ILE A 166 -11.35 -23.96 34.41
C ILE A 166 -11.84 -25.13 35.27
N GLN A 167 -12.92 -24.95 36.04
CA GLN A 167 -13.50 -26.04 36.82
C GLN A 167 -14.02 -27.16 35.92
N ARG A 168 -14.71 -26.82 34.82
CA ARG A 168 -15.19 -27.81 33.84
C ARG A 168 -14.04 -28.64 33.24
N SER A 169 -12.91 -28.00 32.95
CA SER A 169 -11.68 -28.68 32.51
C SER A 169 -11.16 -29.67 33.55
N ALA A 170 -11.08 -29.23 34.81
CA ALA A 170 -10.63 -30.05 35.93
C ALA A 170 -11.57 -31.24 36.21
N ASP A 171 -12.88 -31.02 36.15
CA ASP A 171 -13.91 -32.05 36.36
C ASP A 171 -13.86 -33.13 35.28
N VAL A 172 -13.55 -32.73 34.04
CA VAL A 172 -13.47 -33.63 32.88
C VAL A 172 -12.15 -34.41 32.86
N ALA A 173 -11.09 -33.95 33.52
CA ALA A 173 -9.81 -34.64 33.62
C ALA A 173 -9.41 -34.89 35.08
N ASP A 174 -10.30 -35.49 35.87
CA ASP A 174 -10.08 -35.78 37.29
C ASP A 174 -9.12 -36.97 37.50
N PRO A 175 -7.97 -36.81 38.20
CA PRO A 175 -7.05 -37.90 38.52
C PRO A 175 -7.72 -39.07 39.25
N ALA A 176 -8.72 -38.81 40.08
CA ALA A 176 -9.40 -39.88 40.83
C ALA A 176 -10.25 -40.79 39.94
N SER A 177 -10.74 -40.28 38.81
CA SER A 177 -11.56 -41.06 37.87
C SER A 177 -10.73 -41.62 36.70
N MET A 178 -9.67 -40.93 36.28
CA MET A 178 -8.93 -41.27 35.05
C MET A 178 -7.63 -42.04 35.25
N SER A 179 -7.11 -42.13 36.48
CA SER A 179 -5.78 -42.73 36.73
C SER A 179 -5.70 -44.24 36.44
N GLU A 180 -6.82 -44.97 36.40
CA GLU A 180 -6.81 -46.39 36.05
C GLU A 180 -7.02 -46.66 34.55
N LEU A 181 -7.41 -45.63 33.79
CA LEU A 181 -7.76 -45.75 32.38
C LEU A 181 -6.51 -45.80 31.47
N SER A 182 -6.66 -46.40 30.30
CA SER A 182 -5.68 -46.31 29.21
C SER A 182 -5.75 -44.97 28.50
N THR A 183 -4.68 -44.60 27.81
CA THR A 183 -4.70 -43.48 26.87
C THR A 183 -5.91 -43.54 25.94
N ASP A 184 -6.24 -44.71 25.38
CA ASP A 184 -7.37 -44.86 24.46
C ASP A 184 -8.73 -44.69 25.16
N GLU A 185 -8.88 -45.20 26.39
CA GLU A 185 -10.08 -45.02 27.20
C GLU A 185 -10.27 -43.55 27.61
N ILE A 186 -9.21 -42.89 28.09
CA ILE A 186 -9.18 -41.46 28.41
C ILE A 186 -9.59 -40.65 27.18
N MET A 187 -8.99 -40.93 26.01
CA MET A 187 -9.32 -40.19 24.79
C MET A 187 -10.75 -40.44 24.31
N ASN A 188 -11.28 -41.63 24.51
CA ASN A 188 -12.69 -41.92 24.20
C ASN A 188 -13.65 -41.15 25.12
N GLU A 189 -13.36 -41.07 26.43
CA GLU A 189 -14.14 -40.28 27.38
C GLU A 189 -14.06 -38.78 27.10
N LEU A 190 -12.88 -38.29 26.72
CA LEU A 190 -12.66 -36.87 26.39
C LEU A 190 -13.17 -36.47 25.01
N SER A 191 -13.36 -37.41 24.09
CA SER A 191 -13.70 -37.13 22.69
C SER A 191 -14.87 -36.16 22.51
N PRO A 192 -16.02 -36.28 23.24
CA PRO A 192 -17.11 -35.32 23.13
C PRO A 192 -16.69 -33.90 23.54
N TYR A 193 -15.92 -33.77 24.61
CA TYR A 193 -15.45 -32.48 25.11
C TYR A 193 -14.42 -31.85 24.18
N LEU A 194 -13.45 -32.64 23.70
CA LEU A 194 -12.45 -32.18 22.72
C LEU A 194 -13.09 -31.76 21.40
N LYS A 195 -14.13 -32.47 20.96
CA LYS A 195 -14.91 -32.06 19.80
C LYS A 195 -15.58 -30.71 20.02
N GLU A 196 -16.24 -30.51 21.15
CA GLU A 196 -16.85 -29.22 21.51
C GLU A 196 -15.82 -28.08 21.52
N LEU A 197 -14.65 -28.30 22.12
CA LEU A 197 -13.58 -27.31 22.16
C LEU A 197 -13.05 -26.99 20.75
N ASN A 198 -12.84 -28.01 19.91
CA ASN A 198 -12.39 -27.81 18.53
C ASN A 198 -13.43 -27.05 17.69
N ASP A 199 -14.71 -27.38 17.83
CA ASP A 199 -15.79 -26.67 17.13
C ASP A 199 -15.84 -25.20 17.55
N GLN A 200 -15.69 -24.90 18.85
CA GLN A 200 -15.61 -23.53 19.36
C GLN A 200 -14.36 -22.80 18.85
N PHE A 201 -13.20 -23.47 18.83
CA PHE A 201 -11.96 -22.92 18.31
C PHE A 201 -12.09 -22.52 16.84
N ILE A 202 -12.58 -23.44 16.00
CA ILE A 202 -12.80 -23.21 14.57
C ILE A 202 -13.78 -22.06 14.35
N ALA A 203 -14.91 -22.05 15.07
CA ALA A 203 -15.90 -20.99 14.95
C ALA A 203 -15.32 -19.61 15.33
N ASN A 204 -14.55 -19.54 16.42
CA ASN A 204 -13.91 -18.30 16.87
C ASN A 204 -12.86 -17.82 15.85
N GLN A 205 -12.01 -18.72 15.36
CA GLN A 205 -11.01 -18.41 14.34
C GLN A 205 -11.66 -17.90 13.05
N GLN A 206 -12.68 -18.58 12.55
CA GLN A 206 -13.42 -18.17 11.34
C GLN A 206 -14.10 -16.81 11.52
N ALA A 207 -14.69 -16.54 12.69
CA ALA A 207 -15.29 -15.24 12.99
C ALA A 207 -14.24 -14.11 12.95
N LYS A 208 -13.07 -14.32 13.54
CA LYS A 208 -11.95 -13.36 13.53
C LYS A 208 -11.40 -13.14 12.13
N GLU A 209 -11.14 -14.21 11.37
CA GLU A 209 -10.67 -14.12 9.99
C GLU A 209 -11.68 -13.41 9.08
N SER A 210 -12.98 -13.68 9.25
CA SER A 210 -14.02 -12.97 8.50
C SER A 210 -14.06 -11.49 8.86
N ARG A 211 -13.89 -11.14 10.14
CA ARG A 211 -13.86 -9.76 10.59
C ARG A 211 -12.62 -9.02 10.08
N ILE A 212 -11.47 -9.69 10.03
CA ILE A 212 -10.25 -9.13 9.42
C ILE A 212 -10.49 -8.79 7.95
N LYS A 213 -11.06 -9.71 7.16
CA LYS A 213 -11.38 -9.45 5.75
C LYS A 213 -12.34 -8.28 5.57
N GLU A 214 -13.34 -8.14 6.44
CA GLU A 214 -14.26 -7.01 6.43
C GLU A 214 -13.54 -5.68 6.74
N LEU A 215 -12.66 -5.68 7.75
CA LEU A 215 -11.88 -4.51 8.15
C LEU A 215 -10.82 -4.12 7.11
N GLU A 216 -10.18 -5.08 6.44
CA GLU A 216 -9.27 -4.84 5.32
C GLU A 216 -10.01 -4.14 4.17
N LYS A 217 -11.18 -4.66 3.79
CA LYS A 217 -12.03 -4.01 2.79
C LYS A 217 -12.43 -2.59 3.22
N LYS A 218 -12.84 -2.44 4.48
CA LYS A 218 -13.21 -1.13 5.04
C LYS A 218 -12.03 -0.15 5.04
N LYS A 219 -10.81 -0.63 5.32
CA LYS A 219 -9.58 0.17 5.25
C LYS A 219 -9.31 0.63 3.82
N ASP A 220 -9.45 -0.25 2.84
CA ASP A 220 -9.27 0.09 1.42
C ASP A 220 -10.31 1.13 0.97
N ASP A 221 -11.57 0.93 1.32
CA ASP A 221 -12.67 1.87 1.03
C ASP A 221 -12.40 3.25 1.67
N LEU A 222 -11.99 3.29 2.94
CA LEU A 222 -11.67 4.53 3.65
C LEU A 222 -10.45 5.24 3.04
N THR A 223 -9.42 4.49 2.65
CA THR A 223 -8.21 5.05 2.01
C THR A 223 -8.51 5.65 0.64
N TRP A 224 -9.38 4.98 -0.13
CA TRP A 224 -9.88 5.50 -1.39
C TRP A 224 -10.69 6.79 -1.20
N TRP A 225 -11.61 6.81 -0.23
CA TRP A 225 -12.38 8.01 0.10
C TRP A 225 -11.50 9.16 0.61
N ALA A 226 -10.50 8.88 1.45
CA ALA A 226 -9.53 9.88 1.89
C ALA A 226 -8.81 10.53 0.70
N SER A 227 -8.39 9.71 -0.26
CA SER A 227 -7.72 10.16 -1.48
C SER A 227 -8.64 11.05 -2.32
N ILE A 228 -9.89 10.63 -2.54
CA ILE A 228 -10.88 11.43 -3.27
C ILE A 228 -11.15 12.76 -2.60
N MET A 229 -11.38 12.77 -1.29
CA MET A 229 -11.67 14.00 -0.56
C MET A 229 -10.48 14.95 -0.57
N THR A 230 -9.26 14.42 -0.56
CA THR A 230 -8.03 15.21 -0.72
C THR A 230 -7.96 15.85 -2.11
N TYR A 231 -8.16 15.06 -3.18
CA TYR A 231 -8.17 15.60 -4.55
C TYR A 231 -9.28 16.63 -4.75
N LEU A 232 -10.47 16.37 -4.22
CA LEU A 232 -11.60 17.29 -4.29
C LEU A 232 -11.32 18.60 -3.54
N ALA A 233 -10.72 18.54 -2.35
CA ALA A 233 -10.35 19.71 -1.58
C ALA A 233 -9.34 20.59 -2.33
N VAL A 234 -8.32 19.98 -2.94
CA VAL A 234 -7.32 20.68 -3.78
C VAL A 234 -7.97 21.27 -5.02
N ALA A 235 -8.83 20.52 -5.71
CA ALA A 235 -9.55 21.01 -6.89
C ALA A 235 -10.44 22.22 -6.55
N LEU A 236 -11.17 22.17 -5.44
CA LEU A 236 -12.00 23.29 -4.95
C LEU A 236 -11.13 24.50 -4.57
N GLN A 237 -9.97 24.31 -3.95
CA GLN A 237 -9.03 25.41 -3.67
C GLN A 237 -8.53 26.07 -4.95
N MET A 238 -8.09 25.28 -5.93
CA MET A 238 -7.63 25.79 -7.22
C MET A 238 -8.74 26.52 -7.98
N PHE A 239 -9.96 26.00 -7.93
CA PHE A 239 -11.12 26.63 -8.56
C PHE A 239 -11.53 27.94 -7.83
N GLY A 240 -11.50 27.95 -6.50
CA GLY A 240 -11.72 29.15 -5.71
C GLY A 240 -10.69 30.25 -6.02
N LEU A 241 -9.41 29.88 -6.15
CA LEU A 241 -8.35 30.79 -6.58
C LEU A 241 -8.59 31.32 -8.00
N MET A 242 -8.94 30.47 -8.95
CA MET A 242 -9.29 30.89 -10.32
C MET A 242 -10.49 31.85 -10.36
N ALA A 243 -11.52 31.62 -9.53
CA ALA A 243 -12.69 32.50 -9.44
C ALA A 243 -12.37 33.86 -8.79
N VAL A 244 -11.38 33.92 -7.90
CA VAL A 244 -10.87 35.17 -7.32
C VAL A 244 -9.99 35.90 -8.34
N MET A 245 -9.10 35.20 -9.03
CA MET A 245 -8.20 35.78 -10.05
C MET A 245 -8.94 36.23 -11.31
N SER A 246 -10.07 35.58 -11.68
CA SER A 246 -10.88 36.01 -12.82
C SER A 246 -11.49 37.40 -12.62
N LYS A 247 -11.70 37.84 -11.38
CA LYS A 247 -12.04 39.23 -11.07
C LYS A 247 -10.89 40.17 -11.39
N ASP A 248 -9.66 39.83 -11.00
CA ASP A 248 -8.51 40.69 -11.33
C ASP A 248 -8.32 40.78 -12.84
N LEU A 249 -8.51 39.68 -13.59
CA LEU A 249 -8.52 39.69 -15.06
C LEU A 249 -9.67 40.52 -15.66
N ALA A 250 -10.87 40.48 -15.08
CA ALA A 250 -12.02 41.26 -15.58
C ALA A 250 -11.89 42.76 -15.27
N THR A 251 -11.32 43.12 -14.11
CA THR A 251 -11.12 44.53 -13.70
C THR A 251 -9.89 45.14 -14.39
N ASP A 252 -8.85 44.34 -14.65
CA ASP A 252 -7.66 44.71 -15.42
C ASP A 252 -7.95 44.76 -16.94
N SER A 253 -9.11 44.27 -17.41
CA SER A 253 -9.49 44.36 -18.83
C SER A 253 -9.89 45.78 -19.27
N GLU A 254 -10.48 46.59 -18.39
CA GLU A 254 -10.74 48.01 -18.67
C GLU A 254 -9.44 48.81 -18.71
N THR A 255 -8.53 48.54 -17.77
CA THR A 255 -7.23 49.23 -17.69
C THR A 255 -6.26 48.78 -18.78
N ARG A 256 -6.33 47.51 -19.20
CA ARG A 256 -5.61 46.98 -20.37
C ARG A 256 -6.23 47.44 -21.68
N ARG A 257 -7.51 47.77 -21.76
CA ARG A 257 -8.09 48.33 -22.99
C ARG A 257 -7.54 49.72 -23.25
N ASP A 258 -7.45 50.57 -22.24
CA ASP A 258 -6.86 51.92 -22.36
C ASP A 258 -5.33 51.89 -22.59
N ARG A 259 -4.63 50.90 -21.99
CA ARG A 259 -3.20 50.68 -22.29
C ARG A 259 -2.97 50.05 -23.66
N ALA A 260 -3.77 49.06 -24.06
CA ALA A 260 -3.68 48.43 -25.36
C ALA A 260 -4.10 49.38 -26.48
N GLU A 261 -5.02 50.32 -26.25
CA GLU A 261 -5.37 51.35 -27.23
C GLU A 261 -4.23 52.37 -27.37
N ASN A 262 -3.57 52.76 -26.28
CA ASN A 262 -2.36 53.60 -26.34
C ASN A 262 -1.14 52.88 -26.92
N GLU A 263 -0.93 51.61 -26.57
CA GLU A 263 0.13 50.76 -27.13
C GLU A 263 -0.16 50.39 -28.59
N ALA A 264 -1.41 50.17 -28.97
CA ALA A 264 -1.81 49.98 -30.36
C ALA A 264 -1.64 51.27 -31.17
N ARG A 265 -1.95 52.45 -30.61
CA ARG A 265 -1.67 53.73 -31.29
C ARG A 265 -0.17 53.95 -31.48
N LYS A 266 0.63 53.59 -30.47
CA LYS A 266 2.10 53.69 -30.54
C LYS A 266 2.69 52.66 -31.50
N ALA A 267 2.17 51.43 -31.51
CA ALA A 267 2.55 50.38 -32.43
C ALA A 267 2.07 50.67 -33.86
N GLU A 268 0.94 51.36 -34.06
CA GLU A 268 0.47 51.82 -35.36
C GLU A 268 1.37 52.95 -35.90
N GLU A 269 1.84 53.84 -35.03
CA GLU A 269 2.79 54.90 -35.39
C GLU A 269 4.18 54.33 -35.70
N GLU A 270 4.67 53.36 -34.91
CA GLU A 270 5.90 52.61 -35.17
C GLU A 270 5.78 51.72 -36.42
N ALA A 271 4.64 51.06 -36.64
CA ALA A 271 4.39 50.26 -37.84
C ALA A 271 4.28 51.15 -39.08
N ARG A 272 3.73 52.35 -38.97
CA ARG A 272 3.69 53.32 -40.09
C ARG A 272 5.08 53.84 -40.43
N LEU A 273 5.95 54.05 -39.44
CA LEU A 273 7.36 54.39 -39.66
C LEU A 273 8.11 53.21 -40.30
N ALA A 274 7.96 52.00 -39.76
CA ALA A 274 8.56 50.79 -40.32
C ALA A 274 8.03 50.47 -41.73
N PHE A 275 6.77 50.76 -42.04
CA PHE A 275 6.20 50.59 -43.37
C PHE A 275 6.71 51.66 -44.35
N ALA A 276 7.05 52.86 -43.87
CA ALA A 276 7.72 53.87 -44.67
C ALA A 276 9.16 53.44 -45.01
N GLU A 277 9.91 52.94 -44.03
CA GLU A 277 11.27 52.39 -44.23
C GLU A 277 11.24 51.14 -45.13
N MET A 278 10.26 50.25 -44.94
CA MET A 278 10.10 49.07 -45.80
C MET A 278 9.71 49.45 -47.23
N LYS A 279 8.94 50.53 -47.41
CA LYS A 279 8.62 51.05 -48.75
C LYS A 279 9.86 51.61 -49.45
N GLU A 280 10.73 52.29 -48.72
CA GLU A 280 12.03 52.76 -49.22
C GLU A 280 12.92 51.56 -49.59
N ALA A 281 13.05 50.56 -48.71
CA ALA A 281 13.80 49.34 -48.99
C ALA A 281 13.24 48.53 -50.17
N VAL A 282 11.91 48.49 -50.35
CA VAL A 282 11.28 47.85 -51.51
C VAL A 282 11.59 48.63 -52.79
N GLN A 283 11.61 49.97 -52.73
CA GLN A 283 12.00 50.81 -53.86
C GLN A 283 13.46 50.58 -54.24
N ASP A 284 14.38 50.54 -53.27
CA ASP A 284 15.80 50.22 -53.48
C ASP A 284 16.00 48.81 -54.06
N THR A 285 15.20 47.84 -53.59
CA THR A 285 15.24 46.46 -54.11
C THR A 285 14.68 46.38 -55.53
N GLN A 286 13.71 47.24 -55.87
CA GLN A 286 13.14 47.34 -57.22
C GLN A 286 14.18 47.92 -58.19
N GLU A 287 14.87 49.00 -57.79
CA GLU A 287 15.98 49.59 -58.56
C GLU A 287 17.11 48.57 -58.75
N ALA A 288 17.53 47.88 -57.68
CA ALA A 288 18.55 46.84 -57.79
C ALA A 288 18.12 45.67 -58.70
N LYS A 289 16.82 45.34 -58.76
CA LYS A 289 16.29 44.31 -59.67
C LYS A 289 16.31 44.77 -61.12
N ASP A 290 16.01 46.04 -61.38
CA ASP A 290 16.05 46.62 -62.71
C ASP A 290 17.49 46.71 -63.23
N ASP A 291 18.44 47.11 -62.39
CA ASP A 291 19.89 47.06 -62.70
C ASP A 291 20.37 45.64 -63.02
N LEU A 292 19.89 44.64 -62.28
CA LEU A 292 20.25 43.23 -62.49
C LEU A 292 19.63 42.68 -63.79
N LEU A 293 18.45 43.15 -64.16
CA LEU A 293 17.82 42.82 -65.45
C LEU A 293 18.60 43.42 -66.62
N GLU A 294 19.07 44.65 -66.49
CA GLU A 294 19.92 45.31 -67.49
C GLU A 294 21.25 44.56 -67.64
N ALA A 295 21.95 44.30 -66.53
CA ALA A 295 23.20 43.52 -66.53
C ALA A 295 23.02 42.10 -67.12
N ARG A 296 21.85 41.48 -66.91
CA ARG A 296 21.53 40.17 -67.51
C ARG A 296 21.31 40.26 -69.01
N GLN A 297 20.70 41.34 -69.51
CA GLN A 297 20.55 41.57 -70.95
C GLN A 297 21.91 41.81 -71.61
N GLU A 298 22.77 42.60 -71.00
CA GLU A 298 24.15 42.82 -71.46
C GLU A 298 24.95 41.51 -71.50
N ALA A 299 24.87 40.70 -70.44
CA ALA A 299 25.51 39.38 -70.40
C ALA A 299 24.98 38.41 -71.46
N TYR A 300 23.70 38.52 -71.83
CA TYR A 300 23.10 37.73 -72.89
C TYR A 300 23.61 38.15 -74.28
N GLN A 301 23.72 39.47 -74.52
CA GLN A 301 24.32 40.00 -75.75
C GLN A 301 25.79 39.60 -75.87
N ALA A 302 26.58 39.74 -74.81
CA ALA A 302 27.98 39.32 -74.78
C ALA A 302 28.13 37.82 -75.07
N ARG A 303 27.21 36.97 -74.59
CA ARG A 303 27.19 35.53 -74.92
C ARG A 303 26.87 35.25 -76.38
N GLN A 304 25.95 36.00 -76.99
CA GLN A 304 25.65 35.85 -78.41
C GLN A 304 26.85 36.26 -79.28
N GLU A 305 27.53 37.35 -78.91
CA GLU A 305 28.75 37.78 -79.59
C GLU A 305 29.88 36.76 -79.43
N ALA A 306 30.07 36.21 -78.23
CA ALA A 306 31.04 35.16 -77.98
C ALA A 306 30.75 33.90 -78.81
N ALA A 307 29.49 33.46 -78.89
CA ALA A 307 29.09 32.32 -79.72
C ALA A 307 29.31 32.59 -81.22
N ALA A 308 29.04 33.81 -81.70
CA ALA A 308 29.31 34.19 -83.08
C ALA A 308 30.83 34.21 -83.39
N LEU A 309 31.66 34.64 -82.43
CA LEU A 309 33.12 34.59 -82.56
C LEU A 309 33.64 33.14 -82.54
N GLU A 310 33.08 32.29 -81.69
CA GLU A 310 33.45 30.87 -81.63
C GLU A 310 33.10 30.15 -82.94
N GLN A 311 31.93 30.43 -83.53
CA GLN A 311 31.56 29.90 -84.84
C GLN A 311 32.55 30.36 -85.94
N LYS A 312 32.92 31.65 -85.95
CA LYS A 312 33.95 32.16 -86.88
C LYS A 312 35.32 31.51 -86.66
N ALA A 313 35.67 31.22 -85.41
CA ALA A 313 36.93 30.55 -85.10
C ALA A 313 36.94 29.08 -85.58
N VAL A 314 35.80 28.39 -85.49
CA VAL A 314 35.62 27.04 -86.07
C VAL A 314 35.73 27.11 -87.60
N GLU A 315 35.03 28.03 -88.26
CA GLU A 315 35.14 28.22 -89.72
C GLU A 315 36.58 28.53 -90.15
N ALA A 316 37.28 29.40 -89.42
CA ALA A 316 38.69 29.70 -89.69
C ALA A 316 39.60 28.48 -89.48
N ARG A 317 39.29 27.62 -88.51
CA ARG A 317 40.05 26.40 -88.23
C ARG A 317 39.83 25.34 -89.32
N ASP A 318 38.60 25.20 -89.80
CA ASP A 318 38.27 24.31 -90.92
C ASP A 318 38.97 24.77 -92.20
N LEU A 319 38.98 26.08 -92.49
CA LEU A 319 39.73 26.67 -93.60
C LEU A 319 41.25 26.47 -93.48
N LEU A 320 41.80 26.56 -92.25
CA LEU A 320 43.21 26.28 -92.02
C LEU A 320 43.55 24.80 -92.24
N ALA A 321 42.68 23.88 -91.84
CA ALA A 321 42.87 22.45 -92.08
C ALA A 321 42.84 22.13 -93.59
N GLU A 322 41.93 22.76 -94.34
CA GLU A 322 41.87 22.64 -95.80
C GLU A 322 43.15 23.18 -96.47
N LEU A 323 43.66 24.32 -95.99
CA LEU A 323 44.94 24.88 -96.44
C LEU A 323 46.15 23.99 -96.08
N GLU A 324 46.16 23.37 -94.89
CA GLU A 324 47.22 22.44 -94.49
C GLU A 324 47.22 21.18 -95.37
N ASP A 325 46.05 20.64 -95.70
CA ASP A 325 45.91 19.52 -96.64
C ASP A 325 46.37 19.93 -98.05
N ASP A 326 45.97 21.10 -98.54
CA ASP A 326 46.40 21.63 -99.86
C ASP A 326 47.91 21.87 -99.92
N VAL A 327 48.51 22.43 -98.85
CA VAL A 327 49.96 22.63 -98.75
C VAL A 327 50.69 21.30 -98.63
N GLY A 328 50.15 20.35 -97.87
CA GLY A 328 50.69 18.99 -97.77
C GLY A 328 50.71 18.31 -99.13
N ALA A 329 49.61 18.39 -99.89
CA ALA A 329 49.52 17.86 -101.24
C ALA A 329 50.53 18.54 -102.19
N ALA A 330 50.70 19.87 -102.09
CA ALA A 330 51.67 20.62 -102.89
C ALA A 330 53.12 20.28 -102.54
N LEU A 331 53.43 20.02 -101.27
CA LEU A 331 54.76 19.59 -100.83
C LEU A 331 55.08 18.17 -101.30
N ASP A 332 54.12 17.24 -101.19
CA ASP A 332 54.25 15.87 -101.73
C ASP A 332 54.45 15.89 -103.26
N GLU A 333 53.79 16.80 -103.96
CA GLU A 333 54.00 17.02 -105.39
C GLU A 333 55.38 17.62 -105.68
N ALA A 334 55.87 18.58 -104.87
CA ALA A 334 57.22 19.14 -105.02
C ALA A 334 58.33 18.10 -104.74
N ASP A 335 58.15 17.20 -103.79
CA ASP A 335 59.15 16.15 -103.49
C ASP A 335 59.23 15.08 -104.59
N LYS A 336 58.15 14.83 -105.33
CA LYS A 336 58.21 14.01 -106.57
C LYS A 336 59.13 14.61 -107.63
N TYR A 337 59.37 15.92 -107.63
CA TYR A 337 60.30 16.59 -108.55
C TYR A 337 61.76 16.60 -108.08
N LYS A 338 62.07 16.06 -106.88
CA LYS A 338 63.44 15.97 -106.34
C LYS A 338 64.09 14.58 -106.44
N GLN A 339 63.38 13.55 -106.92
CA GLN A 339 63.92 12.21 -107.23
C GLN A 339 64.23 12.06 -108.72
#